data_AF-A0A946N7P1-F1
#
_entry.id   AF-A0A946N7P1-F1
#
_cell.length_a   1.000
_cell.length_b   1.000
_cell.length_c   1.000
_cell.angle_alpha   90.00
_cell.angle_beta   90.00
_cell.angle_gamma   90.00
#
_symmetry.space_group_name_H-M   'P 1'
#
loop_
_entity.id
_entity.type
_entity.pdbx_description
1 polymer ?
#
loop_
_entity_poly.entity_id
_entity_poly.type
_entity_poly.pdbx_seq_one_letter_code
_entity_poly.pdbx_strand_id
1 'polypeptide(L)' 'MTHGGMGYAEEFHVERYMRESFIARIAPVSREMILNYIGQHVLEMPRSY' A
#
# COMPACT_ATOMS: atom_id res chain seq x y z
N MET A 1 5.06 -4.08 -15.30
CA MET A 1 4.92 -5.51 -14.94
C MET A 1 5.96 -6.29 -15.72
N THR A 2 7.00 -6.78 -15.05
CA THR A 2 8.15 -7.46 -15.68
C THR A 2 7.81 -8.85 -16.23
N HIS A 3 6.74 -9.49 -15.74
CA HIS A 3 6.36 -10.85 -16.15
C HIS A 3 5.36 -10.93 -17.33
N GLY A 4 4.88 -9.81 -17.87
CA GLY A 4 3.89 -9.82 -18.95
C GLY A 4 2.66 -10.69 -18.62
N GLY A 5 2.13 -11.42 -19.61
CA GLY A 5 0.99 -12.33 -19.42
C GLY A 5 1.26 -13.50 -18.46
N MET A 6 2.53 -13.90 -18.31
CA MET A 6 2.92 -14.99 -17.39
C MET A 6 2.73 -14.60 -15.91
N GLY A 7 2.61 -13.31 -15.61
CA GLY A 7 2.30 -12.84 -14.26
C GLY A 7 0.86 -13.11 -13.80
N TYR A 8 -0.03 -13.54 -14.71
CA TYR A 8 -1.40 -13.96 -14.43
C TYR A 8 -1.59 -15.48 -14.52
N ALA A 9 -0.55 -16.23 -14.92
CA ALA A 9 -0.65 -17.67 -15.03
C ALA A 9 -0.67 -18.31 -13.64
N GLU A 10 -1.62 -19.22 -13.41
CA GLU A 10 -1.83 -19.87 -12.11
C GLU A 10 -0.57 -20.59 -11.60
N GLU A 11 0.33 -21.00 -12.49
CA GLU A 11 1.59 -21.69 -12.20
C GLU A 11 2.59 -20.86 -11.39
N PHE A 12 2.53 -19.53 -11.51
CA PHE A 12 3.52 -18.63 -10.90
C PHE A 12 2.98 -17.87 -9.68
N HIS A 13 1.65 -17.87 -9.46
CA HIS A 13 0.95 -17.21 -8.33
C HIS A 13 1.31 -15.73 -8.10
N VAL A 14 1.94 -15.07 -9.09
CA VAL A 14 2.46 -13.71 -8.96
C VAL A 14 1.30 -12.74 -8.72
N GLU A 15 0.18 -12.94 -9.40
CA GLU A 15 -1.04 -12.17 -9.22
C GLU A 15 -1.62 -12.32 -7.80
N ARG A 16 -1.54 -13.52 -7.20
CA ARG A 16 -1.99 -13.76 -5.83
C ARG A 16 -1.14 -12.98 -4.84
N TYR A 17 0.18 -13.13 -4.90
CA TYR A 17 1.10 -12.44 -4.00
C TYR A 17 1.07 -10.92 -4.17
N MET A 18 0.89 -10.43 -5.40
CA MET A 18 0.72 -9.00 -5.66
C MET A 18 -0.53 -8.45 -4.95
N ARG A 19 -1.66 -9.18 -5.00
CA ARG A 19 -2.90 -8.79 -4.33
C ARG A 19 -2.76 -8.79 -2.81
N GLU A 20 -2.14 -9.84 -2.26
CA GLU A 20 -1.88 -9.94 -0.82
C GLU A 20 -0.96 -8.81 -0.33
N SER A 21 0.07 -8.47 -1.09
CA SER A 21 1.00 -7.37 -0.78
C SER A 21 0.31 -6.00 -0.76
N PHE A 22 -0.79 -5.84 -1.50
CA PHE A 22 -1.51 -4.57 -1.56
C PHE A 22 -2.46 -4.36 -0.37
N ILE A 23 -2.81 -5.42 0.37
CA ILE A 23 -3.72 -5.32 1.52
C ILE A 23 -3.19 -4.31 2.54
N ALA A 24 -1.91 -4.38 2.89
CA ALA A 24 -1.27 -3.45 3.83
C ALA A 24 -1.20 -2.00 3.33
N ARG A 25 -1.37 -1.76 2.02
CA ARG A 25 -1.44 -0.41 1.44
C ARG A 25 -2.84 0.19 1.46
N ILE A 26 -3.87 -0.64 1.63
CA ILE A 26 -5.28 -0.25 1.58
C ILE A 26 -5.87 -0.22 3.00
N ALA A 27 -5.51 -1.18 3.83
CA ALA A 27 -6.05 -1.40 5.16
C ALA A 27 -4.94 -1.76 6.16
N PRO A 28 -5.13 -1.55 7.47
CA PRO A 28 -6.33 -1.01 8.13
C PRO A 28 -6.38 0.53 8.18
N VAL A 29 -5.27 1.21 7.89
CA VAL A 29 -5.12 2.66 7.99
C VAL A 29 -4.76 3.20 6.61
N SER A 30 -5.44 4.26 6.17
CA SER A 30 -5.15 4.88 4.88
C SER A 30 -3.79 5.59 4.91
N ARG A 31 -3.17 5.76 3.74
CA ARG A 31 -1.88 6.46 3.64
C ARG A 31 -1.98 7.91 4.11
N GLU A 32 -3.12 8.55 3.86
CA GLU A 32 -3.40 9.92 4.24
C GLU A 32 -3.40 10.07 5.77
N MET A 33 -3.95 9.11 6.51
CA MET A 33 -3.87 9.11 7.98
C MET A 33 -2.43 8.93 8.50
N ILE A 34 -1.63 8.08 7.85
CA ILE A 34 -0.21 7.90 8.19
C ILE A 34 0.55 9.21 7.97
N LEU A 35 0.31 9.88 6.84
CA LEU A 35 0.94 11.17 6.54
C LEU A 35 0.50 12.27 7.52
N ASN A 36 -0.78 12.31 7.89
CA ASN A 36 -1.28 13.22 8.92
C ASN A 36 -0.62 12.98 10.28
N TYR A 37 -0.39 11.72 10.66
CA TYR A 37 0.34 11.38 11.89
C TYR A 37 1.77 11.93 11.85
N ILE A 38 2.49 11.70 10.75
CA ILE A 38 3.87 12.20 10.57
C ILE A 38 3.89 13.73 10.62
N GLY A 39 2.99 14.39 9.90
CA GLY A 39 2.89 15.86 9.89
C GLY A 39 2.68 16.44 11.30
N GLN A 40 1.79 15.85 12.08
CA GLN A 40 1.47 16.36 13.42
C GLN A 40 2.51 16.00 14.49
N HIS A 41 3.03 14.76 14.48
CA HIS A 41 3.83 14.24 15.60
C HIS A 41 5.33 14.27 15.34
N VAL A 42 5.76 14.18 14.08
CA VAL A 42 7.19 14.18 13.72
C VAL A 42 7.62 15.56 13.22
N LEU A 43 6.75 16.24 12.47
CA LEU A 43 7.04 17.55 11.88
C LEU A 43 6.40 18.72 12.64
N GLU A 44 5.66 18.45 13.73
CA GLU A 44 5.03 19.45 14.61
C GLU A 44 4.11 20.45 13.88
N MET A 45 3.55 20.04 12.75
CA MET A 45 2.62 20.87 11.99
C MET A 45 1.24 20.91 12.67
N PRO A 46 0.52 22.03 12.58
CA PRO A 46 -0.84 22.10 13.10
C PRO A 46 -1.75 21.08 12.40
N ARG A 47 -2.69 20.52 13.15
CA ARG A 47 -3.62 19.50 12.66
C ARG A 47 -4.44 20.04 11.49
N SER A 48 -4.21 19.47 10.31
CA SER A 48 -5.05 19.66 9.12
C SER A 48 -6.02 18.48 8.98
N TYR A 49 -7.26 18.75 8.57
CA TYR A 49 -8.35 17.78 8.44
C TYR A 49 -8.32 17.12 7.05
#